data_AF-A0A162EE34-F1
#
_entry.id   AF-A0A162EE34-F1
#
_cell.length_a   1.000
_cell.length_b   1.000
_cell.length_c   1.000
_cell.angle_alpha   90.00
_cell.angle_beta   90.00
_cell.angle_gamma   90.00
#
_symmetry.space_group_name_H-M   'P 1'
#
loop_
_entity.id
_entity.type
_entity.pdbx_description
1 polymer ?
#
loop_
_entity_poly.entity_id
_entity_poly.type
_entity_poly.pdbx_seq_one_letter_code
_entity_poly.pdbx_strand_id
1 'polypeptide(L)'
;MSTRASCKTCEHCGTSQLAAAGWCRLRQISVHPELAHVALCHHWREQAPSLPLLKEKATEIQMDRQLELGRTLVGCLSEDL
;
A
#
# COMPACT_ATOMS: atom_id res chain seq x y z
N MET A 1 -4.22 -11.64 -2.90
CA MET A 1 -5.60 -11.50 -3.39
C MET A 1 -5.68 -10.22 -4.21
N SER A 2 -6.02 -10.30 -5.49
CA SER A 2 -6.08 -9.11 -6.35
C SER A 2 -7.38 -8.35 -6.02
N THR A 3 -7.27 -7.13 -5.50
CA THR A 3 -8.42 -6.28 -5.21
C THR A 3 -8.94 -5.67 -6.52
N ARG A 4 -10.25 -5.72 -6.74
CA ARG A 4 -10.85 -5.14 -7.96
C ARG A 4 -10.71 -3.61 -7.94
N ALA A 5 -10.28 -3.03 -9.06
CA ALA A 5 -10.25 -1.58 -9.26
C ALA A 5 -11.66 -0.98 -9.12
N SER A 6 -11.83 -0.03 -8.19
CA SER A 6 -13.08 0.66 -7.91
C SER A 6 -12.81 1.96 -7.13
N CYS A 7 -13.81 2.82 -6.97
CA CYS A 7 -13.71 4.00 -6.11
C CYS A 7 -13.32 3.64 -4.67
N LYS A 8 -13.70 2.46 -4.16
CA LYS A 8 -13.30 1.97 -2.83
C LYS A 8 -11.78 1.76 -2.69
N THR A 9 -11.10 1.41 -3.78
CA THR A 9 -9.65 1.14 -3.80
C THR A 9 -8.84 2.27 -4.45
N CYS A 10 -9.48 3.43 -4.68
CA CYS A 10 -8.88 4.57 -5.35
C CYS A 10 -8.24 5.51 -4.32
N GLU A 11 -6.99 5.93 -4.55
CA GLU A 11 -6.31 6.90 -3.68
C GLU A 11 -7.05 8.25 -3.58
N HIS A 12 -7.82 8.61 -4.60
CA HIS A 12 -8.55 9.89 -4.66
C HIS A 12 -9.81 9.88 -3.82
N CYS A 13 -10.31 8.70 -3.47
CA CYS A 13 -11.53 8.55 -2.69
C CYS A 13 -11.18 8.42 -1.21
N GLY A 14 -11.84 9.23 -0.39
CA GLY A 14 -11.69 9.18 1.06
C GLY A 14 -13.04 9.06 1.74
N THR A 15 -13.05 8.40 2.89
CA THR A 15 -14.16 8.49 3.83
C THR A 15 -14.09 9.84 4.52
N SER A 16 -15.06 10.72 4.28
CA SER A 16 -15.19 11.93 5.08
C SER A 16 -15.76 11.55 6.45
N GLN A 17 -15.07 11.86 7.54
CA GLN A 17 -15.51 11.53 8.90
C GLN A 17 -16.87 12.16 9.26
N LEU A 18 -17.29 13.19 8.52
CA LEU A 18 -18.53 13.94 8.74
C LEU A 18 -19.69 13.50 7.82
N ALA A 19 -19.45 12.60 6.86
CA ALA A 19 -20.48 12.23 5.87
C ALA A 19 -20.65 10.71 5.79
N ALA A 20 -21.91 10.27 5.74
CA ALA A 20 -22.27 8.87 5.49
C ALA A 20 -21.85 8.40 4.07
N ALA A 21 -21.49 9.32 3.19
CA ALA A 21 -21.00 9.06 1.84
C ALA A 21 -19.50 9.37 1.73
N GLY A 22 -18.80 8.59 0.90
CA GLY A 22 -17.42 8.89 0.51
C GLY A 22 -17.35 10.09 -0.43
N TRP A 23 -16.16 10.64 -0.60
CA TRP A 23 -15.92 11.77 -1.51
C TRP A 23 -14.77 11.47 -2.45
N CYS A 24 -14.97 11.70 -3.75
CA CYS A 24 -13.91 11.66 -4.75
C CYS A 24 -13.27 13.04 -4.86
N ARG A 25 -12.04 13.19 -4.36
CA ARG A 25 -11.32 14.48 -4.34
C ARG A 25 -11.00 15.00 -5.73
N LEU A 26 -10.72 14.10 -6.68
CA LEU A 26 -10.35 14.47 -8.05
C LEU A 26 -11.54 14.96 -8.87
N ARG A 27 -12.68 14.26 -8.78
CA ARG A 27 -13.91 14.61 -9.53
C ARG A 27 -14.81 15.58 -8.78
N GLN A 28 -14.54 15.82 -7.49
CA GLN A 28 -15.33 16.66 -6.59
C GLN A 28 -16.79 16.23 -6.51
N ILE A 29 -17.03 14.93 -6.29
CA ILE A 29 -18.38 14.35 -6.18
C ILE A 29 -18.52 13.47 -4.94
N SER A 30 -19.76 13.41 -4.44
CA SER A 30 -20.16 12.43 -3.43
C SER A 30 -20.26 11.04 -4.07
N VAL A 31 -19.76 10.03 -3.36
CA VAL A 31 -19.78 8.63 -3.77
C VAL A 31 -20.47 7.83 -2.68
N HIS A 32 -21.66 7.31 -2.98
CA HIS A 32 -22.40 6.45 -2.06
C HIS A 32 -21.58 5.18 -1.75
N PRO A 33 -21.53 4.70 -0.50
CA PRO A 33 -20.69 3.55 -0.10
C PRO A 33 -20.96 2.28 -0.91
N GLU A 34 -22.22 1.99 -1.27
CA GLU A 34 -22.54 0.86 -2.15
C GLU A 34 -21.98 1.04 -3.56
N LEU A 35 -22.09 2.24 -4.13
CA LEU A 35 -21.53 2.55 -5.44
C LEU A 35 -20.01 2.50 -5.43
N ALA A 36 -19.36 2.84 -4.31
CA ALA A 36 -17.90 2.83 -4.22
C ALA A 36 -17.27 1.46 -4.57
N HIS A 37 -18.00 0.36 -4.36
CA HIS A 37 -17.54 -1.01 -4.64
C HIS A 37 -17.55 -1.37 -6.13
N VAL A 38 -18.35 -0.67 -6.95
CA VAL A 38 -18.58 -1.01 -8.37
C VAL A 38 -18.22 0.12 -9.32
N ALA A 39 -18.29 1.37 -8.86
CA ALA A 39 -17.98 2.54 -9.66
C ALA A 39 -16.48 2.63 -9.93
N LEU A 40 -16.13 2.98 -11.16
CA LEU A 40 -14.77 3.20 -11.60
C LEU A 40 -14.77 4.38 -12.58
N CYS A 41 -13.78 5.25 -12.46
CA CYS A 41 -13.52 6.29 -13.45
C CYS A 41 -12.13 6.09 -14.07
N HIS A 42 -11.87 6.75 -15.20
CA HIS A 42 -10.59 6.64 -15.92
C HIS A 42 -9.39 7.21 -15.15
N HIS A 43 -9.61 7.90 -14.04
CA HIS A 43 -8.56 8.44 -13.19
C HIS A 43 -8.23 7.56 -11.98
N TRP A 44 -8.71 6.32 -11.97
CA TRP A 44 -8.42 5.40 -10.90
C TRP A 44 -6.91 5.21 -10.76
N ARG A 45 -6.42 5.34 -9.52
CA ARG A 45 -5.06 5.04 -9.13
C ARG A 45 -5.10 4.27 -7.82
N GLU A 46 -4.26 3.25 -7.74
CA GLU A 46 -4.19 2.36 -6.59
C GLU A 46 -3.78 3.12 -5.32
N GLN A 47 -4.41 2.77 -4.20
CA GLN A 47 -4.05 3.34 -2.91
C GLN A 47 -2.68 2.83 -2.46
N ALA A 48 -1.77 3.76 -2.16
CA ALA A 48 -0.46 3.42 -1.64
C ALA A 48 -0.58 2.61 -0.34
N PRO A 49 0.22 1.55 -0.16
CA PRO A 49 0.21 0.78 1.07
C PRO A 49 0.69 1.64 2.25
N SER A 50 0.13 1.42 3.43
CA SER A 50 0.64 2.01 4.66
C SER A 50 1.99 1.38 4.99
N LEU A 51 3.07 2.16 4.89
CA LEU A 51 4.37 1.73 5.35
C LEU A 51 4.40 1.75 6.90
N PRO A 52 5.03 0.76 7.55
CA PRO A 52 5.19 0.79 9.00
C PRO A 52 6.05 1.99 9.42
N LEU A 53 5.65 2.67 10.49
CA LEU A 53 6.47 3.70 11.13
C LEU A 53 7.70 3.04 11.76
N LEU A 54 8.88 3.26 11.18
CA LEU A 54 10.14 2.83 11.78
C LEU A 54 10.41 3.74 12.99
N LYS A 55 10.63 3.13 14.16
CA LYS A 55 11.07 3.89 15.35
C LYS A 55 12.47 4.43 15.08
N GLU A 56 12.65 5.74 15.23
CA GLU A 56 13.87 6.51 14.90
C GLU A 56 15.19 5.91 15.42
N LYS A 57 15.13 5.14 16.52
CA LYS A 57 16.30 4.49 17.13
C LYS A 57 16.92 3.35 16.31
N ALA A 58 16.19 2.77 15.35
CA ALA A 58 16.72 1.70 14.49
C ALA A 58 17.39 2.24 13.21
N THR A 59 17.10 3.48 12.82
CA THR A 59 17.49 4.06 11.53
C THR A 59 18.89 4.68 11.53
N GLU A 60 19.39 5.24 12.63
CA GLU A 60 20.71 5.91 12.59
C GLU A 60 21.91 4.96 12.62
N ILE A 61 21.81 3.79 13.27
CA ILE A 61 22.97 2.91 13.49
C ILE A 61 23.14 1.86 12.36
N GLN A 62 22.09 1.61 11.57
CA GLN A 62 22.04 0.47 10.65
C GLN A 62 21.90 0.83 9.16
N MET A 63 21.72 2.12 8.81
CA MET A 63 21.47 2.54 7.41
C MET A 63 22.72 2.63 6.54
N ASP A 64 23.92 2.71 7.10
CA ASP A 64 25.19 2.71 6.34
C ASP A 64 25.66 1.30 5.94
N ARG A 65 24.90 0.26 6.27
CA ARG A 65 25.19 -1.10 5.81
C ARG A 65 24.52 -1.33 4.47
N GLN A 66 25.29 -1.18 3.38
CA GLN A 66 24.86 -1.67 2.07
C GLN A 66 24.63 -3.18 2.14
N LEU A 67 23.48 -3.64 1.63
CA LEU A 67 23.20 -5.07 1.48
C LEU A 67 24.18 -5.65 0.45
N GLU A 68 25.00 -6.63 0.86
CA GLU A 68 25.89 -7.37 -0.03
C GLU A 68 25.07 -8.35 -0.89
N LEU A 69 24.40 -7.84 -1.93
CA LEU A 69 23.58 -8.61 -2.88
C LEU A 69 24.38 -9.64 -3.70
N GLY A 70 25.71 -9.61 -3.61
CA GLY A 70 26.62 -10.52 -4.33
C GLY A 70 27.12 -11.72 -3.53
N ARG A 71 26.71 -11.91 -2.26
CA ARG A 71 27.14 -13.08 -1.50
C ARG A 71 26.42 -14.34 -1.97
N THR A 72 27.18 -15.29 -2.49
CA THR A 72 26.74 -16.67 -2.67
C THR A 72 26.44 -17.26 -1.29
N LEU A 73 25.16 -17.54 -1.01
CA LEU A 73 24.79 -18.30 0.17
C LEU A 73 25.25 -19.74 -0.04
N VAL A 74 26.42 -20.08 0.48
CA VAL A 74 26.84 -21.48 0.59
C VAL A 74 25.96 -22.11 1.65
N GLY A 75 24.93 -22.83 1.22
CA GLY A 75 24.15 -23.68 2.10
C GLY A 75 25.09 -24.77 2.63
N CYS A 76 25.29 -24.81 3.95
CA CYS A 76 25.86 -25.99 4.59
C CYS A 76 24.83 -27.11 4.51
N LEU A 77 24.78 -27.81 3.38
CA LEU A 77 24.24 -29.15 3.33
C LEU A 77 25.28 -30.03 3.99
N SER A 78 25.12 -30.22 5.30
CA SER A 78 25.75 -31.32 6.02
C SER A 78 25.15 -32.61 5.46
N GLU A 79 25.76 -33.15 4.41
CA GLU A 79 25.58 -34.54 4.03
C GLU A 79 26.52 -35.35 4.91
N ASP A 80 25.99 -35.78 6.07
CA ASP A 80 26.64 -36.78 6.91
C ASP A 80 26.60 -38.13 6.17
N LEU A 81 27.78 -38.51 5.68
CA LEU A 81 28.34 -39.85 5.39
C LEU A 81 27.53 -40.85 4.53
#